data_AF-A0ABD5RUQ8-F1
#
_entry.id   AF-A0ABD5RUQ8-F1
#
_cell.length_a   1.000
_cell.length_b   1.000
_cell.length_c   1.000
_cell.angle_alpha   90.00
_cell.angle_beta   90.00
_cell.angle_gamma   90.00
#
_symmetry.space_group_name_H-M   'P 1'
#
loop_
_entity.id
_entity.type
_entity.pdbx_description
1 polymer ?
#
loop_
_entity_poly.entity_id
_entity_poly.type
_entity_poly.pdbx_seq_one_letter_code
_entity_poly.pdbx_strand_id
1 'polypeptide(L)'
;MTTLPNWMDYLIALTLFLTRVLVRGFFTSLCVGLYDTVGITQFKIHQPHTLKPPMTEKSPSETSMLARLVKQFTNSSTDDYPTNQPTTEELPITETLKILVRKRRRVILEELNASNETPLPVASLAERVACVEYQCDIETLTNEQRRRVYIALQQSHLPTLAAADVIVYETDANTVDRGKEFDRIWQTYSAIIESLS
;
A
#
# COMPACT_ATOMS: atom_id res chain seq x y z
N MET A 1 -27.30 -49.49 -6.95
CA MET A 1 -27.63 -48.65 -8.11
C MET A 1 -26.82 -47.38 -8.00
N THR A 2 -25.78 -47.29 -8.81
CA THR A 2 -24.75 -46.25 -8.84
C THR A 2 -25.28 -45.01 -9.55
N THR A 3 -25.55 -43.94 -8.80
CA THR A 3 -25.84 -42.63 -9.40
C THR A 3 -24.52 -42.04 -9.90
N LEU A 4 -24.30 -42.13 -11.21
CA LEU A 4 -23.22 -41.40 -11.88
C LEU A 4 -23.36 -39.91 -11.55
N PRO A 5 -22.27 -39.20 -11.20
CA PRO A 5 -22.32 -37.77 -10.96
C PRO A 5 -22.90 -37.09 -12.20
N ASN A 6 -24.00 -36.37 -12.03
CA ASN A 6 -24.60 -35.66 -13.13
C ASN A 6 -23.62 -34.54 -13.50
N TRP A 7 -22.96 -34.66 -14.65
CA TRP A 7 -22.22 -33.62 -15.34
C TRP A 7 -22.89 -32.22 -15.30
N MET A 8 -24.22 -32.18 -15.16
CA MET A 8 -25.00 -30.98 -14.89
C MET A 8 -24.68 -30.29 -13.55
N ASP A 9 -24.34 -31.02 -12.49
CA ASP A 9 -23.96 -30.45 -11.18
C ASP A 9 -22.59 -29.76 -11.24
N TYR A 10 -21.68 -30.28 -12.07
CA TYR A 10 -20.41 -29.61 -12.38
C TYR A 10 -20.62 -28.35 -13.23
N LEU A 11 -21.61 -28.33 -14.12
CA LEU A 11 -21.98 -27.13 -14.88
C LEU A 11 -22.64 -26.07 -13.99
N ILE A 12 -23.41 -26.46 -12.98
CA ILE A 12 -23.99 -25.54 -11.99
C ILE A 12 -22.89 -25.01 -11.05
N ALA A 13 -21.96 -25.86 -10.60
CA ALA A 13 -20.82 -25.42 -9.79
C ALA A 13 -19.85 -24.52 -10.59
N LEU A 14 -19.60 -24.83 -11.86
CA LEU A 14 -18.77 -24.03 -12.75
C LEU A 14 -19.45 -22.70 -13.10
N THR A 15 -20.76 -22.67 -13.29
CA THR A 15 -21.49 -21.40 -13.51
C THR A 15 -21.52 -20.52 -12.27
N LEU A 16 -21.66 -21.08 -11.06
CA LEU A 16 -21.54 -20.33 -9.80
C LEU A 16 -20.11 -19.86 -9.51
N PHE A 17 -19.10 -20.66 -9.86
CA PHE A 17 -17.69 -20.29 -9.73
C PHE A 17 -17.28 -19.22 -10.75
N LEU A 18 -17.69 -19.34 -12.02
CA LEU A 18 -17.44 -18.35 -13.06
C LEU A 18 -18.20 -17.04 -12.81
N THR A 19 -19.44 -17.07 -12.32
CA THR A 19 -20.18 -15.85 -11.92
C THR A 19 -19.58 -15.18 -10.68
N ARG A 20 -18.91 -15.92 -9.79
CA ARG A 20 -18.18 -15.36 -8.64
C ARG A 20 -16.77 -14.85 -9.01
N VAL A 21 -16.18 -15.35 -10.11
CA VAL A 21 -14.86 -14.91 -10.62
C VAL A 21 -15.00 -13.75 -11.63
N LEU A 22 -16.09 -13.64 -12.40
CA LEU A 22 -16.30 -12.58 -13.40
C LEU A 22 -16.74 -11.21 -12.85
N VAL A 23 -17.00 -11.06 -11.54
CA VAL A 23 -17.20 -9.75 -10.89
C VAL A 23 -15.86 -9.09 -10.48
N ARG A 24 -14.72 -9.73 -10.75
CA ARG A 24 -13.38 -9.22 -10.39
C ARG A 24 -12.43 -9.21 -11.61
N GLY A 25 -12.65 -8.23 -12.49
CA GLY A 25 -11.77 -7.83 -13.60
C GLY A 25 -11.94 -8.66 -14.88
N PHE A 26 -11.85 -8.16 -16.11
CA PHE A 26 -11.64 -6.83 -16.69
C PHE A 26 -11.86 -7.04 -18.22
N PHE A 27 -12.12 -5.96 -18.96
CA PHE A 27 -11.95 -5.81 -20.42
C PHE A 27 -13.08 -6.21 -21.42
N THR A 28 -13.53 -5.16 -22.13
CA THR A 28 -13.90 -5.02 -23.55
C THR A 28 -15.25 -5.45 -24.13
N SER A 29 -16.00 -4.41 -24.51
CA SER A 29 -16.60 -4.16 -25.84
C SER A 29 -17.96 -4.80 -26.21
N LEU A 30 -18.97 -3.91 -26.30
CA LEU A 30 -19.81 -3.63 -27.50
C LEU A 30 -21.34 -3.79 -27.35
N CYS A 31 -22.05 -2.72 -27.75
CA CYS A 31 -23.47 -2.56 -28.13
C CYS A 31 -24.56 -2.67 -27.04
N VAL A 32 -25.67 -1.92 -27.00
CA VAL A 32 -26.28 -0.81 -27.77
C VAL A 32 -27.50 -0.34 -26.94
N GLY A 33 -27.83 0.97 -26.98
CA GLY A 33 -29.17 1.52 -26.63
C GLY A 33 -29.32 2.01 -25.19
N LEU A 34 -29.83 3.20 -24.88
CA LEU A 34 -30.64 4.14 -25.63
C LEU A 34 -30.15 5.57 -25.42
N TYR A 35 -30.08 6.33 -26.51
CA TYR A 35 -30.09 7.79 -26.46
C TYR A 35 -31.54 8.24 -26.41
N ASP A 36 -31.92 8.94 -25.35
CA ASP A 36 -33.11 9.79 -25.34
C ASP A 36 -32.72 11.24 -24.99
N THR A 37 -32.64 12.04 -26.05
CA THR A 37 -33.31 13.33 -26.22
C THR A 37 -33.54 14.19 -24.98
N VAL A 38 -32.75 15.26 -24.80
CA VAL A 38 -33.19 16.68 -24.78
C VAL A 38 -31.91 17.54 -24.81
N GLY A 39 -31.84 18.46 -25.76
CA GLY A 39 -30.69 19.34 -25.98
C GLY A 39 -30.57 20.47 -24.97
N ILE A 40 -29.32 20.89 -24.71
CA ILE A 40 -29.00 22.23 -24.22
C ILE A 40 -27.78 22.72 -25.01
N THR A 41 -28.10 23.56 -26.00
CA THR A 41 -27.40 24.79 -26.41
C THR A 41 -25.97 25.06 -25.93
N GLN A 42 -25.08 25.27 -26.91
CA GLN A 42 -24.03 26.32 -26.95
C GLN A 42 -23.37 26.69 -25.62
N PHE A 43 -22.17 26.15 -25.35
CA PHE A 43 -21.23 26.84 -24.48
C PHE A 43 -19.84 26.90 -25.12
N LYS A 44 -19.46 28.15 -25.38
CA LYS A 44 -18.23 28.65 -26.00
C LYS A 44 -17.01 28.14 -25.23
N ILE A 45 -16.07 27.49 -25.92
CA ILE A 45 -14.79 27.05 -25.35
C ILE A 45 -13.99 28.31 -24.99
N HIS A 46 -14.13 28.78 -23.75
CA HIS A 46 -13.19 29.71 -23.13
C HIS A 46 -12.03 28.87 -22.58
N GLN A 47 -10.81 29.24 -22.99
CA GLN A 47 -9.58 28.63 -22.52
C GLN A 47 -9.48 28.71 -20.98
N PRO A 48 -9.00 27.66 -20.29
CA PRO A 48 -8.70 27.78 -18.88
C PRO A 48 -7.46 28.66 -18.69
N HIS A 49 -7.68 29.86 -18.14
CA HIS A 49 -6.62 30.68 -17.57
C HIS A 49 -5.86 29.91 -16.49
N THR A 50 -4.54 30.02 -16.51
CA THR A 50 -3.60 29.37 -15.61
C THR A 50 -3.75 29.90 -14.17
N LEU A 51 -4.41 29.12 -13.30
CA LEU A 51 -4.31 29.29 -11.86
C LEU A 51 -3.09 28.52 -11.36
N LYS A 52 -2.04 29.27 -11.01
CA LYS A 52 -0.84 28.77 -10.33
C LYS A 52 -1.25 28.21 -8.95
N PRO A 53 -0.93 26.95 -8.60
CA PRO A 53 -1.23 26.43 -7.27
C PRO A 53 -0.40 27.16 -6.20
N PRO A 54 -0.97 27.41 -5.00
CA PRO A 54 -0.24 28.03 -3.90
C PRO A 54 0.91 27.14 -3.45
N MET A 55 2.03 27.80 -3.17
CA MET A 55 3.25 27.20 -2.65
C MET A 55 2.97 26.54 -1.30
N THR A 56 3.15 25.23 -1.23
CA THR A 56 3.53 24.56 0.00
C THR A 56 4.78 23.77 -0.35
N GLU A 57 5.91 24.46 -0.30
CA GLU A 57 7.24 23.85 -0.39
C GLU A 57 7.39 22.90 0.80
N LYS A 58 7.14 21.60 0.57
CA LYS A 58 7.67 20.59 1.46
C LYS A 58 9.18 20.51 1.18
N SER A 59 9.97 20.83 2.22
CA SER A 59 11.44 20.81 2.26
C SER A 59 12.03 19.67 1.40
N PRO A 60 12.96 19.96 0.46
CA PRO A 60 13.56 18.96 -0.44
C PRO A 60 14.50 17.96 0.26
N SER A 61 14.76 18.09 1.56
CA SER A 61 15.86 17.38 2.23
C SER A 61 15.59 15.88 2.43
N GLU A 62 14.38 15.48 2.84
CA GLU A 62 14.10 14.07 3.19
C GLU A 62 14.14 13.13 1.97
N THR A 63 13.53 13.56 0.85
CA THR A 63 13.46 12.76 -0.39
C THR A 63 14.81 12.73 -1.09
N SER A 64 15.56 13.83 -1.05
CA SER A 64 16.91 13.93 -1.62
C SER A 64 17.91 13.07 -0.86
N MET A 65 17.81 13.01 0.47
CA MET A 65 18.72 12.23 1.31
C MET A 65 18.47 10.72 1.20
N LEU A 66 17.21 10.29 1.20
CA LEU A 66 16.89 8.88 0.93
C LEU A 66 17.25 8.49 -0.50
N ALA A 67 17.03 9.36 -1.48
CA ALA A 67 17.48 9.11 -2.85
C ALA A 67 19.01 9.03 -2.93
N ARG A 68 19.75 9.83 -2.14
CA ARG A 68 21.21 9.79 -2.04
C ARG A 68 21.73 8.52 -1.37
N LEU A 69 21.14 8.11 -0.25
CA LEU A 69 21.48 6.87 0.44
C LEU A 69 21.17 5.67 -0.46
N VAL A 70 19.98 5.60 -1.06
CA VAL A 70 19.64 4.56 -2.03
C VAL A 70 20.64 4.55 -3.19
N LYS A 71 20.99 5.72 -3.76
CA LYS A 71 21.98 5.81 -4.84
C LYS A 71 23.38 5.39 -4.39
N GLN A 72 23.78 5.67 -3.15
CA GLN A 72 25.06 5.26 -2.59
C GLN A 72 25.13 3.74 -2.36
N PHE A 73 24.00 3.11 -1.99
CA PHE A 73 23.90 1.65 -1.84
C PHE A 73 23.68 0.92 -3.18
N THR A 74 23.04 1.53 -4.18
CA THR A 74 22.77 0.91 -5.49
C THR A 74 23.88 1.12 -6.52
N ASN A 75 24.84 2.03 -6.27
CA ASN A 75 25.99 2.26 -7.15
C ASN A 75 27.15 1.26 -6.93
N SER A 76 26.96 0.26 -6.07
CA SER A 76 27.90 -0.86 -5.88
C SER A 76 27.47 -2.05 -6.76
N SER A 77 27.83 -1.94 -8.04
CA SER A 77 27.99 -2.95 -9.10
C SER A 77 27.32 -4.32 -9.01
N THR A 78 26.49 -4.61 -10.02
CA THR A 78 26.49 -5.91 -10.71
C THR A 78 27.87 -6.14 -11.33
N ASP A 79 28.61 -7.10 -10.80
CA ASP A 79 29.44 -8.10 -11.50
C ASP A 79 30.49 -8.65 -10.51
N ASP A 80 30.51 -9.97 -10.37
CA ASP A 80 31.42 -10.81 -9.56
C ASP A 80 31.05 -11.03 -8.07
N TYR A 81 30.40 -12.18 -7.78
CA TYR A 81 30.15 -12.67 -6.41
C TYR A 81 31.14 -13.82 -6.10
N PRO A 82 32.15 -13.65 -5.23
CA PRO A 82 32.75 -14.79 -4.58
C PRO A 82 31.76 -15.29 -3.52
N THR A 83 31.43 -16.58 -3.61
CA THR A 83 30.61 -17.29 -2.63
C THR A 83 31.28 -17.21 -1.26
N ASN A 84 30.76 -16.34 -0.40
CA ASN A 84 31.05 -16.40 1.04
C ASN A 84 29.80 -16.92 1.76
N GLN A 85 30.04 -17.85 2.67
CA GLN A 85 29.09 -18.82 3.19
C GLN A 85 27.87 -18.20 3.89
N PRO A 86 26.68 -18.85 3.82
CA PRO A 86 25.48 -18.34 4.45
C PRO A 86 25.57 -18.57 5.96
N THR A 87 25.65 -17.50 6.73
CA THR A 87 25.37 -17.56 8.16
C THR A 87 24.30 -16.52 8.47
N THR A 88 23.17 -17.04 8.96
CA THR A 88 21.98 -16.33 9.47
C THR A 88 20.95 -15.90 8.43
N GLU A 89 19.72 -16.39 8.64
CA GLU A 89 18.46 -16.02 7.97
C GLU A 89 18.12 -14.54 8.22
N GLU A 90 18.92 -13.62 7.70
CA GLU A 90 18.68 -12.17 7.80
C GLU A 90 18.20 -11.63 6.45
N LEU A 91 17.12 -10.82 6.44
CA LEU A 91 16.74 -10.08 5.24
C LEU A 91 17.93 -9.19 4.81
N PRO A 92 18.38 -9.26 3.54
CA PRO A 92 19.52 -8.48 3.07
C PRO A 92 19.22 -6.97 3.20
N ILE A 93 20.23 -6.16 3.49
CA ILE A 93 20.12 -4.69 3.71
C ILE A 93 19.29 -4.02 2.60
N THR A 94 19.48 -4.45 1.35
CA THR A 94 18.71 -3.97 0.20
C THR A 94 17.21 -4.15 0.38
N GLU A 95 16.75 -5.26 0.95
CA GLU A 95 15.33 -5.55 1.18
C GLU A 95 14.76 -4.70 2.32
N THR A 96 15.51 -4.55 3.41
CA THR A 96 15.14 -3.63 4.51
C THR A 96 14.98 -2.19 4.00
N LEU A 97 15.92 -1.72 3.18
CA LEU A 97 15.80 -0.38 2.57
C LEU A 97 14.62 -0.28 1.62
N LYS A 98 14.35 -1.32 0.81
CA LYS A 98 13.13 -1.34 -0.04
C LYS A 98 11.90 -1.12 0.80
N ILE A 99 11.78 -1.74 1.98
CA ILE A 99 10.66 -1.52 2.92
C ILE A 99 10.63 -0.07 3.40
N LEU A 100 11.75 0.44 3.92
CA LEU A 100 11.82 1.76 4.58
C LEU A 100 11.71 2.96 3.63
N VAL A 101 11.95 2.81 2.33
CA VAL A 101 11.86 3.93 1.36
C VAL A 101 10.47 4.57 1.29
N ARG A 102 9.39 3.81 1.57
CA ARG A 102 8.01 4.33 1.47
C ARG A 102 7.58 4.99 2.78
N LYS A 103 7.30 6.30 2.74
CA LYS A 103 6.87 7.10 3.91
C LYS A 103 5.76 6.41 4.72
N ARG A 104 4.69 5.95 4.05
CA ARG A 104 3.57 5.28 4.74
C ARG A 104 3.98 4.02 5.50
N ARG A 105 4.95 3.24 5.01
CA ARG A 105 5.43 2.07 5.76
C ARG A 105 6.20 2.47 7.01
N ARG A 106 7.00 3.54 6.95
CA ARG A 106 7.67 4.07 8.13
C ARG A 106 6.68 4.54 9.19
N VAL A 107 5.64 5.27 8.78
CA VAL A 107 4.57 5.70 9.70
C VAL A 107 3.85 4.49 10.32
N ILE A 108 3.58 3.44 9.56
CA ILE A 108 3.01 2.19 10.12
C ILE A 108 3.93 1.60 11.20
N LEU A 109 5.24 1.58 10.98
CA LEU A 109 6.20 1.07 11.97
C LEU A 109 6.21 1.95 13.23
N GLU A 110 6.19 3.28 13.08
CA GLU A 110 6.11 4.22 14.20
C GLU A 110 4.84 4.01 15.02
N GLU A 111 3.69 3.89 14.36
CA GLU A 111 2.39 3.65 14.98
C GLU A 111 2.36 2.32 15.72
N LEU A 112 2.86 1.24 15.11
CA LEU A 112 2.92 -0.08 15.76
C LEU A 112 3.91 -0.10 16.92
N ASN A 113 5.01 0.66 16.85
CA ASN A 113 5.99 0.75 17.93
C ASN A 113 5.45 1.57 19.12
N ALA A 114 4.74 2.66 18.85
CA ALA A 114 4.19 3.55 19.87
C ALA A 114 2.87 3.03 20.49
N SER A 115 2.12 2.20 19.77
CA SER A 115 0.84 1.66 20.25
C SER A 115 1.03 0.60 21.33
N ASN A 116 0.25 0.72 22.40
CA ASN A 116 0.04 -0.35 23.40
C ASN A 116 -1.15 -1.26 23.03
N GLU A 117 -1.92 -0.90 22.00
CA GLU A 117 -3.03 -1.69 21.48
C GLU A 117 -2.48 -2.69 20.46
N THR A 118 -2.53 -3.98 20.82
CA THR A 118 -2.18 -5.12 19.95
C THR A 118 -3.23 -6.23 20.12
N PRO A 119 -3.80 -6.77 19.02
CA PRO A 119 -3.62 -6.38 17.62
C PRO A 119 -4.38 -5.08 17.30
N LEU A 120 -3.84 -4.28 16.38
CA LEU A 120 -4.31 -2.93 16.05
C LEU A 120 -5.31 -2.96 14.88
N PRO A 121 -6.51 -2.36 15.01
CA PRO A 121 -7.46 -2.31 13.90
C PRO A 121 -6.90 -1.49 12.72
N VAL A 122 -7.05 -2.00 11.49
CA VAL A 122 -6.58 -1.31 10.27
C VAL A 122 -7.30 0.03 10.08
N ALA A 123 -8.56 0.14 10.51
CA ALA A 123 -9.30 1.40 10.46
C ALA A 123 -8.63 2.49 11.33
N SER A 124 -8.28 2.16 12.57
CA SER A 124 -7.56 3.06 13.49
C SER A 124 -6.18 3.40 12.97
N LEU A 125 -5.46 2.42 12.41
CA LEU A 125 -4.16 2.65 11.78
C LEU A 125 -4.28 3.59 10.57
N ALA A 126 -5.29 3.41 9.72
CA ALA A 126 -5.51 4.27 8.56
C ALA A 126 -5.80 5.73 8.95
N GLU A 127 -6.56 5.94 10.02
CA GLU A 127 -6.84 7.26 10.57
C GLU A 127 -5.56 7.95 11.06
N ARG A 128 -4.76 7.28 11.89
CA ARG A 128 -3.50 7.84 12.40
C ARG A 128 -2.50 8.12 11.28
N VAL A 129 -2.33 7.19 10.33
CA VAL A 129 -1.49 7.40 9.15
C VAL A 129 -1.99 8.58 8.31
N ALA A 130 -3.30 8.74 8.16
CA ALA A 130 -3.87 9.86 7.41
C ALA A 130 -3.64 11.21 8.10
N CYS A 131 -3.78 11.29 9.43
CA CYS A 131 -3.45 12.48 10.20
C CYS A 131 -1.99 12.92 9.99
N VAL A 132 -1.05 11.97 10.06
CA VAL A 132 0.38 12.23 9.80
C VAL A 132 0.65 12.64 8.35
N GLU A 133 -0.09 12.07 7.38
CA GLU A 133 0.08 12.38 5.96
C GLU A 133 -0.46 13.76 5.58
N TYR A 134 -1.67 14.07 6.03
CA TYR A 134 -2.38 15.31 5.72
C TYR A 134 -2.10 16.44 6.71
N GLN A 135 -1.28 16.17 7.75
CA GLN A 135 -0.89 17.15 8.76
C GLN A 135 -2.11 17.80 9.41
N CYS A 136 -3.05 16.96 9.85
CA CYS A 136 -4.34 17.39 10.37
C CYS A 136 -4.74 16.53 11.57
N ASP A 137 -5.57 17.09 12.44
CA ASP A 137 -6.11 16.38 13.59
C ASP A 137 -7.24 15.44 13.15
N ILE A 138 -7.49 14.40 13.96
CA ILE A 138 -8.55 13.40 13.72
C ILE A 138 -9.91 14.07 13.49
N GLU A 139 -10.22 15.13 14.23
CA GLU A 139 -11.49 15.88 14.13
C GLU A 139 -11.68 16.57 12.78
N THR A 140 -10.59 16.92 12.11
CA THR A 140 -10.58 17.62 10.81
C THR A 140 -10.39 16.69 9.63
N LEU A 141 -10.12 15.40 9.90
CA LEU A 141 -9.83 14.41 8.88
C LEU A 141 -11.11 14.06 8.10
N THR A 142 -11.07 14.24 6.78
CA THR A 142 -12.22 13.91 5.94
C THR A 142 -12.36 12.40 5.72
N ASN A 143 -13.60 11.95 5.52
CA ASN A 143 -13.90 10.56 5.19
C ASN A 143 -13.14 10.08 3.93
N GLU A 144 -12.95 10.96 2.93
CA GLU A 144 -12.25 10.63 1.70
C GLU A 144 -10.74 10.44 1.93
N GLN A 145 -10.10 11.33 2.71
CA GLN A 145 -8.69 11.17 3.08
C GLN A 145 -8.44 9.86 3.83
N ARG A 146 -9.27 9.57 4.85
CA ARG A 146 -9.19 8.32 5.61
C ARG A 146 -9.39 7.10 4.70
N ARG A 147 -10.41 7.13 3.82
CA ARG A 147 -10.71 6.04 2.88
C ARG A 147 -9.55 5.80 1.91
N ARG A 148 -8.94 6.84 1.36
CA ARG A 148 -7.79 6.72 0.45
C ARG A 148 -6.58 6.06 1.11
N VAL A 149 -6.29 6.42 2.36
CA VAL A 149 -5.20 5.80 3.12
C VAL A 149 -5.54 4.34 3.44
N TYR A 150 -6.74 4.07 3.94
CA TYR A 150 -7.21 2.72 4.24
C TYR A 150 -7.07 1.77 3.05
N ILE A 151 -7.55 2.17 1.87
CA ILE A 151 -7.46 1.35 0.65
C ILE A 151 -5.99 1.08 0.30
N ALA A 152 -5.13 2.09 0.37
CA ALA A 152 -3.72 1.92 0.06
C ALA A 152 -2.97 1.05 1.08
N LEU A 153 -3.35 1.11 2.36
CA LEU A 153 -2.83 0.21 3.39
C LEU A 153 -3.12 -1.24 3.01
N GLN A 154 -4.38 -1.56 2.74
CA GLN A 154 -4.78 -2.93 2.40
C GLN A 154 -4.21 -3.43 1.07
N GLN A 155 -4.11 -2.58 0.05
CA GLN A 155 -3.70 -3.00 -1.30
C GLN A 155 -2.19 -3.13 -1.48
N SER A 156 -1.40 -2.33 -0.76
CA SER A 156 0.04 -2.22 -1.03
C SER A 156 0.87 -2.36 0.23
N HIS A 157 0.58 -1.58 1.27
CA HIS A 157 1.51 -1.47 2.39
C HIS A 157 1.48 -2.69 3.30
N LEU A 158 0.31 -3.11 3.75
CA LEU A 158 0.17 -4.25 4.67
C LEU A 158 0.58 -5.58 4.00
N PRO A 159 0.16 -5.91 2.76
CA PRO A 159 0.62 -7.14 2.11
C PRO A 159 2.13 -7.19 1.94
N THR A 160 2.77 -6.06 1.61
CA THR A 160 4.24 -6.03 1.44
C THR A 160 4.97 -6.19 2.77
N LEU A 161 4.47 -5.57 3.84
CA LEU A 161 5.07 -5.71 5.18
C LEU A 161 4.86 -7.12 5.73
N ALA A 162 3.70 -7.72 5.50
CA ALA A 162 3.40 -9.09 5.92
C ALA A 162 4.24 -10.12 5.15
N ALA A 163 4.45 -9.92 3.84
CA ALA A 163 5.30 -10.79 3.02
C ALA A 163 6.77 -10.80 3.46
N ALA A 164 7.22 -9.73 4.12
CA ALA A 164 8.55 -9.63 4.72
C ALA A 164 8.55 -9.95 6.23
N ASP A 165 7.47 -10.52 6.75
CA ASP A 165 7.30 -10.91 8.16
C ASP A 165 7.51 -9.78 9.18
N VAL A 166 7.38 -8.52 8.72
CA VAL A 166 7.51 -7.32 9.55
C VAL A 166 6.26 -7.11 10.38
N ILE A 167 5.11 -7.49 9.85
CA ILE A 167 3.83 -7.43 10.53
C ILE A 167 3.09 -8.76 10.37
N VAL A 168 2.18 -9.05 11.28
CA VAL A 168 1.13 -10.05 11.09
C VAL A 168 -0.13 -9.29 10.67
N TYR A 169 -0.63 -9.54 9.46
CA TYR A 169 -1.86 -8.92 8.97
C TYR A 169 -2.98 -9.96 8.87
N GLU A 170 -3.92 -9.92 9.80
CA GLU A 170 -5.11 -10.77 9.80
C GLU A 170 -6.19 -10.11 8.93
N THR A 171 -6.44 -10.69 7.75
CA THR A 171 -7.31 -10.08 6.73
C THR A 171 -8.78 -10.19 7.11
N ASP A 172 -9.18 -11.29 7.76
CA ASP A 172 -10.59 -11.51 8.12
C ASP A 172 -11.01 -10.65 9.30
N ALA A 173 -10.14 -10.52 10.31
CA ALA A 173 -10.34 -9.62 11.44
C ALA A 173 -9.98 -8.16 11.12
N ASN A 174 -9.26 -7.93 10.02
CA ASN A 174 -8.76 -6.62 9.60
C ASN A 174 -7.93 -5.92 10.70
N THR A 175 -6.99 -6.66 11.26
CA THR A 175 -6.10 -6.20 12.33
C THR A 175 -4.64 -6.46 11.98
N VAL A 176 -3.74 -5.68 12.57
CA VAL A 176 -2.31 -5.72 12.32
C VAL A 176 -1.57 -5.83 13.65
N ASP A 177 -0.59 -6.72 13.72
CA ASP A 177 0.33 -6.85 14.85
C ASP A 177 1.79 -6.86 14.38
N ARG A 178 2.74 -6.76 15.31
CA ARG A 178 4.17 -6.87 15.04
C ARG A 178 4.52 -8.29 14.61
N GLY A 179 5.24 -8.41 13.50
CA GLY A 179 5.78 -9.68 13.02
C GLY A 179 7.16 -9.98 13.62
N LYS A 180 7.72 -11.15 13.30
CA LYS A 180 9.03 -11.58 13.80
C LYS A 180 10.18 -10.66 13.37
N GLU A 181 10.08 -10.02 12.19
CA GLU A 181 11.13 -9.13 11.68
C GLU A 181 10.93 -7.67 12.14
N PHE A 182 9.88 -7.37 12.91
CA PHE A 182 9.54 -6.00 13.29
C PHE A 182 10.70 -5.31 14.01
N ASP A 183 11.20 -5.92 15.10
CA ASP A 183 12.21 -5.30 15.96
C ASP A 183 13.52 -5.04 15.21
N ARG A 184 13.91 -5.95 14.31
CA ARG A 184 15.12 -5.80 13.49
C ARG A 184 15.01 -4.62 12.52
N ILE A 185 13.89 -4.51 11.83
CA ILE A 185 13.65 -3.38 10.91
C ILE A 185 13.51 -2.07 11.69
N TRP A 186 12.86 -2.10 12.86
CA TRP A 186 12.73 -0.96 13.73
C TRP A 186 14.10 -0.45 14.20
N GLN A 187 14.98 -1.33 14.69
CA GLN A 187 16.35 -0.98 15.08
C GLN A 187 17.13 -0.32 13.95
N THR A 188 17.03 -0.88 12.73
CA THR A 188 17.66 -0.29 11.54
C THR A 188 17.09 1.10 11.25
N TYR A 189 15.78 1.25 11.32
CA TYR A 189 15.11 2.54 11.09
C TYR A 189 15.50 3.59 12.12
N SER A 190 15.50 3.23 13.41
CA SER A 190 15.90 4.12 14.50
C SER A 190 17.36 4.56 14.39
N ALA A 191 18.28 3.64 14.09
CA ALA A 191 19.69 3.97 13.87
C ALA A 191 19.88 4.94 12.69
N ILE A 192 19.11 4.76 11.61
CA ILE A 192 19.13 5.70 10.48
C ILE A 192 18.66 7.09 10.95
N ILE A 193 17.52 7.20 11.64
CA ILE A 193 17.02 8.50 12.12
C ILE A 193 18.01 9.17 13.05
N GLU A 194 18.58 8.44 14.01
CA GLU A 194 19.54 8.98 14.99
C GLU A 194 20.80 9.51 14.29
N SER A 195 21.28 8.82 13.25
CA SER A 195 22.44 9.27 12.46
C SER A 195 22.20 10.55 11.64
N LEU A 196 20.92 10.91 11.44
CA LEU A 196 20.49 12.06 10.65
C LEU A 196 20.06 13.25 11.51
N SER A 197 19.97 13.05 12.83
CA SER A 197 19.67 14.09 13.82
C SER A 197 20.94 14.78 14.31
#